data_AF-A0A7Y6MBG6-F1
#
_entry.id   AF-A0A7Y6MBG6-F1
#
_cell.length_a   1.000
_cell.length_b   1.000
_cell.length_c   1.000
_cell.angle_alpha   90.00
_cell.angle_beta   90.00
_cell.angle_gamma   90.00
#
_symmetry.space_group_name_H-M   'P 1'
#
loop_
_entity.id
_entity.type
_entity.pdbx_description
1 polymer ?
#
loop_
_entity_poly.entity_id
_entity_poly.type
_entity_poly.pdbx_seq_one_letter_code
_entity_poly.pdbx_strand_id
1 'polypeptide(L)' 'MKCNVVGLPGDSTIAQFFAILGIRGIDPNVPAAVGCDPVPNGDPRVNFCASTIYAGGAAAIGQLLNNHRCP' A
#
# COMPACT_ATOMS: atom_id res chain seq x y z
N MET A 1 -5.43 -5.72 2.88
CA MET A 1 -6.15 -4.62 2.20
C MET A 1 -6.30 -4.94 0.72
N LYS A 2 -7.29 -4.35 0.07
CA LYS A 2 -7.47 -4.37 -1.38
C LYS A 2 -7.05 -3.00 -1.91
N CYS A 3 -5.93 -2.93 -2.61
CA CYS A 3 -5.37 -1.70 -3.17
C CYS A 3 -5.52 -1.66 -4.68
N ASN A 4 -5.71 -0.48 -5.24
CA ASN A 4 -5.79 -0.29 -6.69
C ASN A 4 -4.43 -0.44 -7.37
N VAL A 5 -3.38 0.08 -6.74
CA VAL A 5 -1.99 0.01 -7.24
C VAL A 5 -1.08 -0.43 -6.10
N VAL A 6 -0.18 -1.37 -6.37
CA VAL A 6 0.85 -1.87 -5.47
C VAL A 6 2.18 -1.87 -6.22
N GLY A 7 3.24 -1.40 -5.58
CA GLY A 7 4.55 -1.25 -6.21
C GLY A 7 5.59 -0.69 -5.23
N LEU A 8 6.54 0.08 -5.76
CA LEU A 8 7.56 0.75 -4.97
C LEU A 8 7.27 2.27 -4.88
N PRO A 9 7.76 2.95 -3.84
CA PRO A 9 7.57 4.40 -3.67
C PRO A 9 8.09 5.25 -4.84
N GLY A 10 9.04 4.72 -5.62
CA GLY A 10 9.59 5.36 -6.82
C GLY A 10 8.74 5.23 -8.08
N ASP A 11 7.72 4.35 -8.08
CA ASP A 11 6.83 4.20 -9.23
C ASP A 11 6.03 5.48 -9.44
N SER A 12 5.98 5.97 -10.68
CA SER A 12 5.47 7.30 -11.02
C SER A 12 4.08 7.61 -10.41
N THR A 13 3.18 6.63 -10.43
CA THR A 13 1.83 6.75 -9.84
C THR A 13 1.91 6.87 -8.32
N ILE A 14 2.64 5.97 -7.66
CA ILE A 14 2.76 5.96 -6.19
C ILE A 14 3.48 7.23 -5.71
N ALA A 15 4.59 7.59 -6.36
CA ALA A 15 5.37 8.80 -6.07
C ALA A 15 4.50 10.06 -6.15
N GLN A 16 3.65 10.17 -7.18
CA GLN A 16 2.75 11.31 -7.33
C GLN A 16 1.72 11.40 -6.19
N PHE A 17 1.09 10.28 -5.83
CA PHE A 17 0.14 10.23 -4.72
C PHE A 17 0.82 10.55 -3.38
N PHE A 18 2.00 10.01 -3.14
CA PHE A 18 2.77 10.28 -1.92
C PHE A 18 3.17 11.75 -1.84
N ALA A 19 3.57 12.36 -2.96
CA ALA A 19 3.88 13.79 -3.02
C ALA A 19 2.66 14.68 -2.71
N ILE A 20 1.48 14.36 -3.26
CA ILE A 20 0.22 15.09 -2.98
C ILE A 20 -0.13 15.02 -1.49
N LEU A 21 0.07 13.86 -0.88
CA LEU A 21 -0.21 13.63 0.54
C LEU A 21 0.90 14.12 1.48
N GLY A 22 2.00 14.66 0.94
CA GLY A 22 3.15 15.12 1.72
C GLY A 22 3.94 13.99 2.39
N ILE A 23 3.78 12.74 1.94
CA ILE A 23 4.48 11.57 2.47
C ILE A 23 5.91 11.56 1.90
N ARG A 24 6.91 11.54 2.77
CA ARG A 24 8.34 11.60 2.42
C ARG A 24 9.15 10.66 3.31
N GLY A 25 10.39 10.38 2.89
CA GLY A 25 11.34 9.58 3.68
C GLY A 25 10.97 8.10 3.76
N ILE A 26 10.22 7.60 2.79
CA ILE A 26 9.87 6.18 2.68
C ILE A 26 11.07 5.46 2.06
N ASP A 27 11.47 4.34 2.67
CA ASP A 27 12.50 3.48 2.11
C ASP A 27 12.07 3.02 0.70
N PRO A 28 12.87 3.27 -0.35
CA PRO A 28 12.50 2.93 -1.73
C PRO A 28 12.32 1.43 -1.96
N ASN A 29 12.78 0.57 -1.04
CA ASN A 29 12.64 -0.88 -1.11
C ASN A 29 11.43 -1.42 -0.34
N VAL A 30 10.74 -0.58 0.44
CA VAL A 30 9.53 -0.99 1.16
C VAL A 30 8.33 -0.88 0.21
N PRO A 31 7.60 -1.97 -0.03
CA PRO A 31 6.40 -1.95 -0.85
C PRO A 31 5.41 -0.87 -0.40
N ALA A 32 4.85 -0.19 -1.38
CA ALA A 32 3.85 0.84 -1.21
C ALA A 32 2.61 0.53 -2.04
N ALA A 33 1.48 1.09 -1.64
CA ALA A 33 0.23 0.93 -2.31
C ALA A 33 -0.62 2.19 -2.21
N VAL A 34 -1.52 2.40 -3.18
CA VAL A 34 -2.44 3.54 -3.20
C VAL A 34 -3.85 3.11 -3.54
N GLY A 35 -4.83 3.87 -3.05
CA GLY A 35 -6.26 3.56 -3.18
C GLY A 35 -6.60 2.22 -2.55
N CYS A 36 -6.32 2.10 -1.26
CA CYS A 36 -6.48 0.88 -0.48
C CYS A 36 -7.76 0.91 0.37
N ASP A 37 -8.60 -0.11 0.20
CA ASP A 37 -9.75 -0.37 1.04
C ASP A 37 -9.44 -1.44 2.10
N PRO A 38 -9.90 -1.27 3.35
CA PRO A 38 -9.80 -2.31 4.36
C PRO A 38 -10.70 -3.49 3.97
N VAL A 39 -10.12 -4.70 4.01
CA VAL A 39 -10.83 -5.96 3.80
C VAL A 39 -10.35 -6.97 4.84
N PRO A 40 -11.18 -7.94 5.25
CA PRO A 40 -10.78 -8.98 6.21
C PRO A 40 -9.53 -9.73 5.74
N ASN A 41 -8.65 -10.09 6.69
CA ASN A 41 -7.47 -10.90 6.38
C ASN A 41 -7.89 -12.30 5.88
N GLY A 42 -7.29 -12.78 4.79
CA GLY A 42 -7.70 -14.03 4.13
C GLY A 42 -8.86 -13.89 3.14
N ASP A 43 -9.42 -12.69 2.95
CA ASP A 43 -10.32 -12.41 1.84
C ASP A 43 -9.57 -12.52 0.49
N PRO A 44 -10.11 -13.18 -0.55
CA PRO A 44 -9.43 -13.34 -1.84
C PRO A 44 -9.03 -12.03 -2.53
N ARG A 45 -9.68 -10.91 -2.16
CA ARG A 45 -9.40 -9.58 -2.71
C ARG A 45 -8.21 -8.91 -2.04
N VAL A 46 -7.70 -9.45 -0.94
CA VAL A 46 -6.47 -8.96 -0.32
C VAL A 46 -5.36 -9.08 -1.35
N ASN A 47 -4.71 -7.95 -1.66
CA ASN A 47 -3.54 -7.86 -2.54
C ASN A 47 -2.35 -7.12 -1.89
N PHE A 48 -2.55 -6.51 -0.70
CA PHE A 48 -1.49 -5.80 0.02
C PHE A 48 -1.67 -5.85 1.54
N CYS A 49 -0.56 -5.89 2.28
CA CYS A 49 -0.54 -5.82 3.73
C CYS A 49 0.07 -4.51 4.19
N ALA A 50 -0.79 -3.54 4.48
CA ALA A 50 -0.38 -2.26 5.01
C ALA A 50 0.09 -2.39 6.47
N SER A 51 1.30 -1.92 6.76
CA SER A 51 1.80 -1.68 8.13
C SER A 51 1.50 -0.25 8.58
N THR A 52 1.54 0.70 7.64
CA THR A 52 1.19 2.10 7.88
C THR A 52 0.22 2.56 6.80
N ILE A 53 -0.86 3.23 7.23
CA ILE A 53 -1.91 3.75 6.36
C ILE A 53 -1.92 5.28 6.47
N TYR A 54 -1.97 5.96 5.33
CA TYR A 54 -2.04 7.41 5.23
C TYR A 54 -3.37 7.84 4.62
N ALA A 55 -3.89 8.98 5.10
CA ALA A 55 -5.13 9.58 4.61
C ALA A 55 -6.28 8.57 4.42
N GLY A 56 -6.51 7.72 5.45
CA GLY A 56 -7.62 6.78 5.49
C GLY A 56 -7.58 5.63 4.48
N GLY A 57 -6.46 5.39 3.81
CA GLY A 57 -6.33 4.35 2.78
C GLY A 57 -5.89 4.87 1.42
N ALA A 58 -5.80 6.19 1.23
CA ALA A 58 -5.33 6.78 -0.02
C ALA A 58 -3.90 6.33 -0.37
N ALA A 59 -3.04 6.15 0.63
CA ALA A 59 -1.72 5.57 0.49
C ALA A 59 -1.40 4.64 1.67
N ALA A 60 -0.56 3.65 1.44
CA ALA A 60 -0.08 2.72 2.45
C ALA A 60 1.34 2.25 2.13
N ILE A 61 2.08 1.85 3.16
CA ILE A 61 3.32 1.10 3.03
C ILE A 61 3.22 -0.20 3.82
N GLY A 62 4.02 -1.19 3.47
CA GLY A 62 4.02 -2.47 4.17
C GLY A 62 4.68 -3.56 3.35
N GLN A 63 3.98 -4.67 3.17
CA GLN A 63 4.55 -5.89 2.60
C GLN A 63 3.61 -6.59 1.64
N LEU A 64 4.20 -7.45 0.81
CA LEU A 64 3.47 -8.38 -0.05
C LEU A 64 2.85 -9.50 0.79
N LEU A 65 1.85 -10.14 0.22
CA LEU A 65 1.03 -11.15 0.87
C LEU A 65 1.70 -12.52 0.90
N ASN A 66 1.22 -13.38 1.80
CA ASN A 66 1.35 -14.83 1.70
C ASN A 66 -0.02 -15.47 1.47
N ASN A 67 -0.31 -15.88 0.23
CA ASN A 67 -1.56 -16.55 -0.16
C ASN A 67 -2.84 -15.86 0.37
N HIS A 68 -3.02 -14.56 0.05
CA HIS A 68 -4.13 -13.70 0.51
C HIS A 68 -4.16 -13.38 2.01
N ARG A 69 -3.12 -13.75 2.76
CA ARG A 69 -2.98 -13.41 4.17
C ARG A 69 -1.80 -12.48 4.40
N CYS A 70 -1.97 -11.60 5.36
CA CYS A 70 -0.85 -10.92 5.97
C CYS A 70 -0.11 -11.88 6.90
N PRO A 71 1.23 -11.97 6.78
CA PRO A 71 2.04 -12.75 7.69
C PRO A 71 2.01 -12.16 9.10
#